data_AF-A0A970LF72-F1
#
_entry.id   AF-A0A970LF72-F1
#
_cell.length_a   1.000
_cell.length_b   1.000
_cell.length_c   1.000
_cell.angle_alpha   90.00
_cell.angle_beta   90.00
_cell.angle_gamma   90.00
#
_symmetry.space_group_name_H-M   'P 1'
#
loop_
_entity.id
_entity.type
_entity.pdbx_description
1 polymer ?
#
loop_
_entity_poly.entity_id
_entity_poly.type
_entity_poly.pdbx_seq_one_letter_code
_entity_poly.pdbx_strand_id
1 'polypeptide(L)'
;MCDTMDRMIDKVVQMKETYEELLGLSLRKKDAIDRGDVADLDRIVEAEELLLLHIGSLENERRQIAEKTAKENGMEPEDLTLATWPGVDGTRREAVEQLQHAFMETLSEITRVNEINSRLLSIQLEYIRQVVDAVTDTRRDASYEPDGTARPRVSQQTNLLDRTL
;
A
#
# COMPACT_ATOMS: atom_id res chain seq x y z
N MET A 1 -22.97 29.57 15.45
CA MET A 1 -22.50 28.24 15.90
C MET A 1 -21.80 27.62 14.71
N CYS A 2 -20.53 27.25 14.83
CA CYS A 2 -19.87 26.44 13.81
C CYS A 2 -20.58 25.08 13.84
N ASP A 3 -21.17 24.70 12.72
CA ASP A 3 -21.96 23.49 12.58
C ASP A 3 -21.06 22.29 12.88
N THR A 4 -21.49 21.37 13.74
CA THR A 4 -20.71 20.14 14.02
C THR A 4 -20.51 19.34 12.73
N MET A 5 -21.42 19.50 11.77
CA MET A 5 -21.32 18.92 10.44
C MET A 5 -20.15 19.50 9.64
N ASP A 6 -19.97 20.81 9.61
CA ASP A 6 -18.89 21.45 8.85
C ASP A 6 -17.53 20.96 9.36
N ARG A 7 -17.38 20.85 10.68
CA ARG A 7 -16.16 20.31 11.30
C ARG A 7 -15.91 18.85 10.93
N MET A 8 -16.97 18.05 10.80
CA MET A 8 -16.88 16.66 10.37
C MET A 8 -16.45 16.58 8.89
N ILE A 9 -17.03 17.42 8.04
CA ILE A 9 -16.68 17.53 6.62
C ILE A 9 -15.22 17.91 6.46
N ASP A 10 -14.75 18.95 7.16
CA ASP A 10 -13.36 19.40 7.12
C ASP A 10 -12.39 18.27 7.49
N LYS A 11 -12.76 17.42 8.47
CA LYS A 11 -11.93 16.27 8.86
C LYS A 11 -11.90 15.19 7.80
N VAL A 12 -13.04 14.88 7.18
CA VAL A 12 -13.09 13.89 6.10
C VAL A 12 -12.31 14.38 4.86
N VAL A 13 -12.34 15.69 4.57
CA VAL A 13 -11.51 16.28 3.50
C VAL A 13 -10.02 16.13 3.80
N GLN A 14 -9.57 16.51 5.01
CA GLN A 14 -8.16 16.35 5.42
C GLN A 14 -7.70 14.88 5.37
N MET A 15 -8.57 13.95 5.80
CA MET A 15 -8.30 12.53 5.67
C MET A 15 -8.13 12.15 4.20
N LYS A 16 -9.07 12.51 3.32
CA LYS A 16 -8.99 12.22 1.89
C LYS A 16 -7.67 12.71 1.29
N GLU A 17 -7.27 13.96 1.56
CA GLU A 17 -6.01 14.53 1.09
C GLU A 17 -4.80 13.71 1.56
N THR A 18 -4.77 13.33 2.84
CA THR A 18 -3.70 12.50 3.41
C THR A 18 -3.62 11.12 2.76
N TYR A 19 -4.78 10.52 2.45
CA TYR A 19 -4.82 9.24 1.74
C TYR A 19 -4.42 9.38 0.26
N GLU A 20 -4.72 10.49 -0.40
CA GLU A 20 -4.22 10.78 -1.76
C GLU A 20 -2.70 10.94 -1.79
N GLU A 21 -2.11 11.56 -0.76
CA GLU A 21 -0.65 11.61 -0.58
C GLU A 21 -0.06 10.20 -0.41
N LEU A 22 -0.69 9.37 0.43
CA LEU A 22 -0.29 7.98 0.63
C LEU A 22 -0.37 7.16 -0.68
N LEU A 23 -1.41 7.38 -1.48
CA LEU A 23 -1.54 6.79 -2.82
C LEU A 23 -0.39 7.23 -3.73
N GLY A 24 -0.03 8.51 -3.69
CA GLY A 24 1.13 9.03 -4.43
C GLY A 24 2.44 8.34 -4.05
N LEU A 25 2.67 8.12 -2.75
CA LEU A 25 3.82 7.35 -2.27
C LEU A 25 3.77 5.89 -2.74
N SER A 26 2.61 5.25 -2.66
CA SER A 26 2.42 3.88 -3.13
C SER A 26 2.68 3.72 -4.64
N LEU A 27 2.33 4.71 -5.46
CA LEU A 27 2.67 4.73 -6.89
C LEU A 27 4.18 4.93 -7.11
N ARG A 28 4.82 5.84 -6.37
CA ARG A 28 6.27 6.02 -6.43
C ARG A 28 7.04 4.78 -5.97
N LYS A 29 6.48 4.03 -5.00
CA LYS A 29 7.02 2.77 -4.51
C LYS A 29 7.13 1.76 -5.63
N LYS A 30 6.10 1.66 -6.48
CA LYS A 30 6.12 0.83 -7.69
C LYS A 30 7.30 1.18 -8.59
N ASP A 31 7.47 2.47 -8.89
CA ASP A 31 8.54 2.94 -9.76
C ASP A 31 9.95 2.69 -9.16
N ALA A 32 10.11 2.85 -7.84
CA ALA A 32 11.36 2.56 -7.13
C ALA A 32 11.67 1.06 -7.14
N ILE A 33 10.66 0.20 -6.94
CA ILE A 33 10.78 -1.26 -7.06
C ILE A 33 11.24 -1.62 -8.48
N ASP A 34 10.56 -1.12 -9.52
CA ASP A 34 10.90 -1.43 -10.91
C ASP A 34 12.34 -1.03 -11.28
N ARG A 35 12.89 0.03 -10.66
CA ARG A 35 14.29 0.47 -10.84
C ARG A 35 15.29 -0.24 -9.94
N GLY A 36 14.85 -0.98 -8.93
CA GLY A 36 15.71 -1.56 -7.88
C GLY A 36 16.38 -0.50 -6.99
N ASP A 37 15.78 0.68 -6.83
CA ASP A 37 16.33 1.78 -6.03
C ASP A 37 15.97 1.62 -4.55
N VAL A 38 16.79 0.86 -3.82
CA VAL A 38 16.60 0.58 -2.39
C VAL A 38 16.64 1.86 -1.54
N ALA A 39 17.45 2.84 -1.91
CA ALA A 39 17.57 4.09 -1.15
C ALA A 39 16.33 5.00 -1.30
N ASP A 40 15.68 4.98 -2.47
CA ASP A 40 14.38 5.64 -2.65
C ASP A 40 13.26 4.86 -1.97
N LEU A 41 13.32 3.52 -1.97
CA LEU A 41 12.37 2.67 -1.26
C LEU A 41 12.37 2.94 0.25
N ASP A 42 13.54 3.02 0.89
CA ASP A 42 13.66 3.33 2.32
C ASP A 42 13.03 4.70 2.65
N ARG A 43 13.34 5.73 1.84
CA ARG A 43 12.76 7.08 2.00
C ARG A 43 11.24 7.09 1.81
N ILE A 44 10.71 6.29 0.90
CA ILE A 44 9.26 6.15 0.69
C ILE A 44 8.63 5.50 1.92
N VAL A 45 9.21 4.43 2.46
CA VAL A 45 8.69 3.74 3.65
C VAL A 45 8.65 4.66 4.86
N GLU A 46 9.73 5.42 5.12
CA GLU A 46 9.76 6.41 6.21
C GLU A 46 8.65 7.46 6.08
N ALA A 47 8.40 7.93 4.85
CA ALA A 47 7.32 8.89 4.59
C ALA A 47 5.92 8.26 4.77
N GLU A 48 5.72 7.00 4.36
CA GLU A 48 4.47 6.25 4.59
C GLU A 48 4.19 6.09 6.10
N GLU A 49 5.21 5.78 6.92
CA GLU A 49 5.06 5.66 8.37
C GLU A 49 4.59 6.97 9.03
N LEU A 50 5.15 8.11 8.63
CA LEU A 50 4.74 9.42 9.12
C LEU A 50 3.28 9.74 8.74
N LEU A 51 2.88 9.43 7.50
CA LEU A 51 1.49 9.62 7.05
C LEU A 51 0.53 8.71 7.82
N LEU A 52 0.89 7.46 8.10
CA LEU A 52 0.06 6.53 8.89
C LEU A 52 -0.17 7.04 10.31
N LEU A 53 0.85 7.63 10.96
CA LEU A 53 0.68 8.29 12.25
C LEU A 53 -0.29 9.48 12.16
N HIS A 54 -0.19 10.28 11.10
CA HIS A 54 -1.09 11.41 10.88
C HIS A 54 -2.54 10.96 10.67
N ILE A 55 -2.75 9.93 9.83
CA ILE A 55 -4.06 9.29 9.61
C ILE A 55 -4.68 8.82 10.94
N GLY A 56 -3.87 8.19 11.80
CA GLY A 56 -4.32 7.77 13.13
C GLY A 56 -4.83 8.93 13.99
N SER A 57 -4.17 10.09 13.94
CA SER A 57 -4.61 11.30 14.65
C SER A 57 -5.93 11.83 14.08
N LEU A 58 -6.04 11.94 12.75
CA LEU A 58 -7.25 12.43 12.09
C LEU A 58 -8.46 11.54 12.37
N GLU A 59 -8.29 10.22 12.37
CA GLU A 59 -9.36 9.27 12.67
C GLU A 59 -9.82 9.38 14.13
N ASN A 60 -8.90 9.60 15.06
CA ASN A 60 -9.23 9.87 16.45
C ASN A 60 -10.01 11.18 16.62
N GLU A 61 -9.60 12.25 15.94
CA GLU A 61 -10.34 13.52 15.95
C GLU A 61 -11.74 13.38 15.37
N ARG A 62 -11.88 12.67 14.23
CA ARG A 62 -13.17 12.38 13.60
C ARG A 62 -14.11 11.64 14.56
N ARG A 63 -13.59 10.62 15.27
CA ARG A 63 -14.34 9.87 16.28
C ARG A 63 -14.81 10.75 17.43
N GLN A 64 -13.93 11.61 17.95
CA GLN A 64 -14.28 12.54 19.02
C GLN A 64 -15.39 13.53 18.61
N ILE A 65 -15.38 13.99 17.34
CA ILE A 65 -16.45 14.85 16.82
C ILE A 65 -17.78 14.09 16.79
N ALA A 66 -17.78 12.83 16.34
CA ALA A 66 -18.97 11.98 16.32
C ALA A 66 -19.50 11.72 17.74
N GLU A 67 -18.65 11.28 18.66
CA GLU A 67 -19.02 11.01 20.06
C GLU A 67 -19.59 12.25 20.76
N LYS A 68 -18.94 13.41 20.56
CA LYS A 68 -19.41 14.68 21.11
C LYS A 68 -20.77 15.07 20.52
N THR A 69 -20.95 14.92 19.21
CA THR A 69 -22.21 15.24 18.54
C THR A 69 -23.34 14.35 19.01
N ALA A 70 -23.11 13.05 19.16
CA ALA A 70 -24.11 12.11 19.70
C ALA A 70 -24.52 12.50 21.12
N LYS A 71 -23.53 12.74 22.00
CA LYS A 71 -23.76 13.13 23.40
C LYS A 71 -24.53 14.46 23.54
N GLU A 72 -24.19 15.46 22.73
CA GLU A 72 -24.88 16.76 22.73
C GLU A 72 -26.33 16.67 22.29
N ASN A 73 -26.70 15.62 21.55
CA ASN A 73 -28.05 15.39 21.05
C ASN A 73 -28.79 14.25 21.77
N GLY A 74 -28.23 13.74 22.87
CA GLY A 74 -28.84 12.68 23.67
C GLY A 74 -28.95 11.34 22.93
N MET A 75 -28.07 11.10 21.96
CA MET A 75 -28.01 9.87 21.17
C MET A 75 -26.84 9.00 21.62
N GLU A 76 -26.98 7.69 21.44
CA GLU A 76 -25.83 6.79 21.52
C GLU A 76 -24.92 7.00 20.28
N PRO A 77 -23.58 6.88 20.42
CA PRO A 77 -22.65 7.06 19.29
C PRO A 77 -22.94 6.16 18.09
N GLU A 78 -23.52 4.97 18.34
CA GLU A 78 -23.87 3.96 17.34
C GLU A 78 -25.07 4.36 16.47
N ASP A 79 -25.96 5.20 17.02
CA ASP A 79 -27.17 5.69 16.34
C ASP A 79 -26.90 6.96 15.53
N LEU A 80 -25.70 7.55 15.66
CA LEU A 80 -25.29 8.72 14.90
C LEU A 80 -24.85 8.31 13.50
N THR A 81 -25.71 8.58 12.53
CA THR A 81 -25.51 8.36 11.09
C THR A 81 -25.65 9.68 10.34
N LEU A 82 -25.25 9.71 9.07
CA LEU A 82 -25.47 10.89 8.23
C LEU A 82 -26.97 11.25 8.12
N ALA A 83 -27.85 10.26 8.21
CA ALA A 83 -29.31 10.47 8.18
C ALA A 83 -29.84 11.10 9.47
N THR A 84 -29.24 10.76 10.62
CA THR A 84 -29.64 11.22 11.95
C THR A 84 -28.82 12.41 12.46
N TRP A 85 -27.87 12.90 11.66
CA TRP A 85 -27.02 14.03 12.04
C TRP A 85 -27.85 15.30 12.26
N PRO A 86 -27.70 15.98 13.41
CA PRO A 86 -28.48 17.19 13.72
C PRO A 86 -28.15 18.33 12.75
N GLY A 87 -29.17 18.98 12.17
CA GLY A 87 -28.97 20.13 11.29
C GLY A 87 -28.50 19.79 9.86
N VAL A 88 -28.50 18.50 9.50
CA VAL A 88 -28.35 18.05 8.11
C VAL A 88 -29.56 18.47 7.28
N ASP A 89 -29.31 19.21 6.20
CA ASP A 89 -30.27 19.39 5.12
C ASP A 89 -29.95 18.45 3.93
N GLY A 90 -30.85 18.41 2.94
CA GLY A 90 -30.69 17.52 1.79
C GLY A 90 -29.44 17.81 0.96
N THR A 91 -29.06 19.08 0.81
CA THR A 91 -27.90 19.50 0.00
C THR A 91 -26.58 19.11 0.68
N ARG A 92 -26.46 19.33 1.99
CA ARG A 92 -25.28 18.91 2.76
C ARG A 92 -25.16 17.40 2.83
N ARG A 93 -26.29 16.70 2.97
CA ARG A 93 -26.28 15.23 2.93
C ARG A 93 -25.69 14.72 1.61
N GLU A 94 -26.16 15.24 0.48
CA GLU A 94 -25.64 14.87 -0.84
C GLU A 94 -24.14 15.18 -0.98
N ALA A 95 -23.69 16.35 -0.52
CA ALA A 95 -22.27 16.70 -0.54
C ALA A 95 -21.39 15.74 0.29
N VAL A 96 -21.87 15.30 1.45
CA VAL A 96 -21.15 14.32 2.28
C VAL A 96 -21.16 12.93 1.67
N GLU A 97 -22.28 12.51 1.06
CA GLU A 97 -22.36 11.24 0.34
C GLU A 97 -21.38 11.21 -0.85
N GLN A 98 -21.28 12.30 -1.61
CA GLN A 98 -20.31 12.42 -2.70
C GLN A 98 -18.87 12.36 -2.19
N LEU A 99 -18.56 13.07 -1.09
CA LEU A 99 -17.24 13.05 -0.47
C LEU A 99 -16.89 11.65 0.05
N GLN A 100 -17.85 10.96 0.69
CA GLN A 100 -17.68 9.59 1.16
C GLN A 100 -17.39 8.64 -0.01
N HIS A 101 -18.11 8.78 -1.12
CA HIS A 101 -17.89 7.96 -2.31
C HIS A 101 -16.48 8.15 -2.87
N ALA A 102 -16.06 9.40 -3.08
CA ALA A 102 -14.72 9.73 -3.58
C ALA A 102 -13.61 9.22 -2.63
N PHE A 103 -13.87 9.27 -1.32
CA PHE A 103 -12.93 8.76 -0.33
C PHE A 103 -12.82 7.22 -0.38
N MET A 104 -13.94 6.51 -0.53
CA MET A 104 -13.95 5.05 -0.69
C MET A 104 -13.25 4.59 -1.97
N GLU A 105 -13.39 5.33 -3.07
CA GLU A 105 -12.64 5.08 -4.31
C GLU A 105 -11.12 5.19 -4.08
N THR A 106 -10.69 6.24 -3.37
CA THR A 106 -9.27 6.45 -3.02
C THR A 106 -8.73 5.28 -2.19
N LEU A 107 -9.47 4.81 -1.18
CA LEU A 107 -9.08 3.68 -0.33
C LEU A 107 -8.99 2.36 -1.11
N SER A 108 -9.93 2.13 -2.03
CA SER A 108 -9.91 0.96 -2.91
C SER A 108 -8.67 0.97 -3.80
N GLU A 109 -8.30 2.14 -4.32
CA GLU A 109 -7.13 2.29 -5.18
C GLU A 109 -5.82 2.07 -4.41
N ILE A 110 -5.70 2.59 -3.18
CA ILE A 110 -4.54 2.34 -2.31
C ILE A 110 -4.37 0.84 -2.05
N THR A 111 -5.47 0.14 -1.75
CA THR A 111 -5.44 -1.31 -1.52
C THR A 111 -4.94 -2.05 -2.76
N ARG A 112 -5.48 -1.70 -3.93
CA ARG A 112 -5.07 -2.27 -5.23
C ARG A 112 -3.59 -2.04 -5.53
N VAL A 113 -3.08 -0.83 -5.33
CA VAL A 113 -1.67 -0.50 -5.58
C VAL A 113 -0.75 -1.22 -4.58
N ASN A 114 -1.15 -1.30 -3.31
CA ASN A 114 -0.37 -2.01 -2.30
C ASN A 114 -0.25 -3.53 -2.59
N GLU A 115 -1.33 -4.15 -3.07
CA GLU A 115 -1.31 -5.55 -3.53
C GLU A 115 -0.35 -5.75 -4.71
N ILE A 116 -0.36 -4.83 -5.68
CA ILE A 116 0.57 -4.86 -6.82
C ILE A 116 2.02 -4.75 -6.35
N ASN A 117 2.31 -3.80 -5.46
CA ASN A 117 3.66 -3.59 -4.94
C ASN A 117 4.16 -4.81 -4.14
N SER A 118 3.30 -5.40 -3.32
CA SER A 118 3.60 -6.62 -2.57
C SER A 118 3.93 -7.79 -3.51
N ARG A 119 3.19 -7.94 -4.61
CA ARG A 119 3.44 -8.95 -5.62
C ARG A 119 4.75 -8.69 -6.38
N LEU A 120 5.02 -7.45 -6.79
CA LEU A 120 6.27 -7.07 -7.47
C LEU A 120 7.50 -7.35 -6.60
N LEU A 121 7.48 -6.95 -5.33
CA LEU A 121 8.54 -7.25 -4.36
C LEU A 121 8.76 -8.77 -4.22
N SER A 122 7.67 -9.55 -4.16
CA SER A 122 7.76 -11.00 -4.07
C SER A 122 8.47 -11.63 -5.28
N ILE A 123 8.10 -11.17 -6.49
CA ILE A 123 8.71 -11.62 -7.76
C ILE A 123 10.19 -11.23 -7.79
N GLN A 124 10.54 -10.00 -7.42
CA GLN A 124 11.94 -9.56 -7.41
C GLN A 124 12.79 -10.34 -6.39
N LEU A 125 12.26 -10.60 -5.20
CA LEU A 125 12.95 -11.43 -4.20
C LEU A 125 13.12 -12.88 -4.67
N GLU A 126 12.14 -13.44 -5.38
CA GLU A 126 12.27 -14.76 -5.98
C GLU A 126 13.34 -14.80 -7.08
N TYR A 127 13.38 -13.79 -7.95
CA TYR A 127 14.41 -13.65 -8.97
C TYR A 127 15.82 -13.53 -8.34
N ILE A 128 15.98 -12.68 -7.32
CA ILE A 128 17.25 -12.54 -6.59
C ILE A 128 17.68 -13.90 -6.00
N ARG A 129 16.76 -14.64 -5.37
CA ARG A 129 17.06 -16.00 -4.85
C ARG A 129 17.53 -16.94 -5.95
N GLN A 130 16.83 -17.01 -7.08
CA GLN A 130 17.22 -17.87 -8.20
C GLN A 130 18.61 -17.51 -8.76
N VAL A 131 18.93 -16.22 -8.89
CA VAL A 131 20.25 -15.75 -9.34
C VAL A 131 21.34 -16.11 -8.33
N VAL A 132 21.09 -15.91 -7.03
CA VAL A 132 22.03 -16.30 -5.97
C VAL A 132 22.27 -17.81 -5.95
N ASP A 133 21.21 -18.60 -6.07
CA ASP A 133 21.30 -20.07 -6.13
C ASP A 133 22.11 -20.51 -7.35
N ALA A 134 21.84 -19.98 -8.54
CA ALA A 134 22.59 -20.31 -9.76
C ALA A 134 24.08 -19.97 -9.66
N VAL A 135 24.43 -18.82 -9.08
CA VAL A 135 25.83 -18.37 -8.87
C VAL A 135 26.53 -19.18 -7.79
N THR A 136 25.81 -19.64 -6.77
CA THR A 136 26.38 -20.46 -5.69
C THR A 136 26.49 -21.93 -6.08
N ASP A 137 25.63 -22.44 -6.96
CA ASP A 137 25.71 -23.81 -7.50
C ASP A 137 26.86 -23.96 -8.50
N THR A 138 27.11 -22.95 -9.34
CA THR A 138 28.30 -22.93 -10.23
C THR A 138 29.64 -22.93 -9.48
N ARG A 139 29.68 -22.45 -8.22
CA ARG A 139 30.89 -22.53 -7.37
C ARG A 139 31.12 -23.92 -6.78
N ARG A 140 30.10 -24.79 -6.74
CA ARG A 140 30.25 -26.17 -6.28
C ARG A 140 30.81 -27.10 -7.36
N ASP A 141 30.55 -26.81 -8.64
CA ASP A 141 31.10 -27.56 -9.78
C ASP A 141 32.53 -27.14 -10.18
N ALA A 142 32.98 -25.94 -9.79
CA ALA A 142 34.32 -25.42 -10.12
C ALA A 142 35.44 -25.86 -9.14
N SER A 143 35.27 -26.99 -8.44
CA SER A 143 36.36 -27.58 -7.65
C SER A 143 37.30 -28.34 -8.58
N TYR A 144 38.41 -27.70 -8.98
CA TYR A 144 39.52 -28.35 -9.67
C TYR A 144 40.10 -29.45 -8.77
N GLU A 145 39.91 -30.73 -9.12
CA GLU A 145 40.68 -31.83 -8.56
C GLU A 145 42.13 -31.75 -9.11
N PRO A 146 43.16 -31.70 -8.25
CA PRO A 146 44.54 -31.78 -8.67
C PRO A 146 44.94 -33.26 -8.76
N ASP A 147 44.30 -34.06 -9.61
CA ASP A 147 44.88 -35.32 -10.06
C ASP A 147 44.35 -35.75 -11.43
N GLY A 148 45.28 -35.93 -12.37
CA GLY A 148 45.03 -36.03 -13.80
C GLY A 148 44.53 -37.39 -14.26
N THR A 149 43.28 -37.75 -13.98
CA THR A 149 42.61 -38.86 -14.67
C THR A 149 41.23 -38.48 -15.20
N ALA A 150 41.20 -38.06 -16.47
CA ALA A 150 39.97 -37.80 -17.20
C ALA A 150 39.15 -39.08 -17.39
N ARG A 151 37.94 -39.13 -16.84
CA ARG A 151 36.88 -40.05 -17.30
C ARG A 151 36.00 -39.32 -18.32
N PRO A 152 35.77 -39.87 -19.52
CA PRO A 152 34.77 -39.30 -20.41
C PRO A 152 33.39 -39.73 -19.90
N ARG A 153 32.58 -38.78 -19.42
CA ARG A 153 31.15 -39.02 -19.23
C ARG A 153 30.32 -38.07 -20.09
N VAL A 154 29.98 -38.63 -21.25
CA VAL A 154 28.67 -38.64 -21.92
C VAL A 154 27.86 -37.34 -21.76
N SER A 155 27.83 -36.60 -22.86
CA SER A 155 26.84 -35.58 -23.19
C SER A 155 25.42 -36.07 -22.91
N GLN A 156 24.78 -35.52 -21.89
CA GLN A 156 23.32 -35.42 -21.83
C GLN A 156 22.93 -33.94 -21.76
N GLN A 157 22.93 -33.38 -22.96
CA GLN A 157 22.06 -32.32 -23.47
C GLN A 157 21.75 -31.15 -22.53
N THR A 158 22.53 -30.10 -22.73
CA THR A 158 22.07 -28.70 -22.72
C THR A 158 20.78 -28.61 -23.53
N ASN A 159 19.62 -28.48 -22.88
CA ASN A 159 18.36 -28.14 -23.53
C ASN A 159 17.49 -27.35 -22.54
N LEU A 160 17.81 -26.06 -22.37
CA LEU A 160 16.93 -25.10 -21.70
C LEU A 160 16.60 -23.87 -22.56
N LEU A 161 17.09 -23.80 -23.80
CA LEU A 161 16.88 -22.65 -24.68
C LEU A 161 16.24 -23.00 -26.04
N ASP A 162 15.69 -24.20 -26.20
CA ASP A 162 15.07 -24.63 -27.45
C ASP A 162 13.57 -24.90 -27.29
N ARG A 163 12.82 -23.82 -27.04
CA ARG A 163 11.37 -23.79 -27.28
C ARG A 163 10.85 -22.37 -27.49
N THR A 164 11.39 -21.73 -28.51
CA THR A 164 10.70 -20.64 -29.20
C THR A 164 10.45 -21.08 -30.63
N LEU A 165 9.24 -21.57 -30.88
CA LEU A 165 8.35 -21.32 -32.03
C LEU A 165 7.01 -22.03 -31.77
#